data_AF-A0A1F7URV1-F1
#
_entry.id   AF-A0A1F7URV1-F1
#
_cell.length_a   1.000
_cell.length_b   1.000
_cell.length_c   1.000
_cell.angle_alpha   90.00
_cell.angle_beta   90.00
_cell.angle_gamma   90.00
#
_symmetry.space_group_name_H-M   'P 1'
#
loop_
_entity.id
_entity.type
_entity.pdbx_description
1 polymer ?
#
loop_
_entity_poly.entity_id
_entity_poly.type
_entity_poly.pdbx_seq_one_letter_code
_entity_poly.pdbx_strand_id
1 'polypeptide(L)'
;MKKLISSITAGIFAFSALAAFAQSDDLGREATQEVLKETPAASTTTSAPMSAEEAKYKTLIRSDAATFKVELTPSNETTATNFVTYGTSEKTKALGAGERRAVMRDYFETVGRGNVNYEDVERITKGEKPVSRNLEKERVQVGAALKVFTKIFGHNPDFQDPKEDLAWNALLYRIRFSRDLAKEREGIAEFKMIFKRAPATPLDWAAVRVLGYVL
;
A
#
# COMPACT_ATOMS: atom_id res chain seq x y z
N MET A 1 0.86 -54.87 11.99
CA MET A 1 1.02 -55.85 10.88
C MET A 1 0.95 -55.10 9.56
N LYS A 2 1.88 -55.41 8.62
CA LYS A 2 1.96 -55.00 7.17
C LYS A 2 2.14 -53.47 6.91
N LYS A 3 3.27 -52.90 6.48
CA LYS A 3 4.23 -53.10 5.35
C LYS A 3 3.58 -53.13 3.95
N LEU A 4 3.91 -52.13 3.10
CA LEU A 4 4.42 -52.18 1.69
C LEU A 4 4.32 -50.77 1.06
N ILE A 5 5.39 -50.03 0.66
CA ILE A 5 6.34 -50.13 -0.48
C ILE A 5 5.84 -49.48 -1.80
N SER A 6 6.58 -48.44 -2.24
CA SER A 6 7.09 -48.08 -3.58
C SER A 6 6.19 -48.01 -4.83
N SER A 7 6.29 -46.95 -5.65
CA SER A 7 7.09 -46.98 -6.90
C SER A 7 7.04 -45.69 -7.73
N ILE A 8 8.21 -45.34 -8.26
CA ILE A 8 8.54 -44.42 -9.35
C ILE A 8 8.06 -45.00 -10.69
N THR A 9 7.60 -44.18 -11.66
CA THR A 9 7.91 -44.39 -13.09
C THR A 9 7.73 -43.13 -13.94
N ALA A 10 8.72 -42.87 -14.79
CA ALA A 10 8.74 -41.87 -15.86
C ALA A 10 7.91 -42.33 -17.07
N GLY A 11 7.53 -41.38 -17.94
CA GLY A 11 6.87 -41.68 -19.21
C GLY A 11 7.00 -40.53 -20.21
N ILE A 12 8.08 -40.57 -20.99
CA ILE A 12 8.25 -39.88 -22.27
C ILE A 12 7.41 -40.64 -23.32
N PHE A 13 6.64 -39.94 -24.15
CA PHE A 13 6.30 -40.41 -25.49
C PHE A 13 6.16 -39.23 -26.46
N ALA A 14 7.03 -39.26 -27.47
CA ALA A 14 6.93 -38.53 -28.72
C ALA A 14 6.29 -39.44 -29.78
N PHE A 15 5.56 -38.86 -30.74
CA PHE A 15 5.26 -39.38 -32.10
C PHE A 15 4.74 -38.15 -32.89
N SER A 16 5.48 -37.58 -33.86
CA SER A 16 5.64 -37.99 -35.29
C SER A 16 4.30 -37.98 -36.05
N ALA A 17 4.10 -37.47 -37.26
CA ALA A 17 4.90 -36.98 -38.40
C ALA A 17 3.94 -36.06 -39.26
N LEU A 18 4.22 -35.44 -40.42
CA LEU A 18 4.92 -35.89 -41.62
C LEU A 18 4.90 -34.78 -42.73
N ALA A 19 6.05 -34.61 -43.42
CA ALA A 19 6.32 -34.21 -44.84
C ALA A 19 5.78 -32.88 -45.42
N ALA A 20 6.37 -32.22 -46.44
CA ALA A 20 7.33 -32.60 -47.49
C ALA A 20 8.11 -31.33 -47.97
N PHE A 21 9.43 -31.38 -48.21
CA PHE A 21 10.15 -31.61 -49.49
C PHE A 21 10.02 -30.50 -50.56
N ALA A 22 11.11 -29.75 -50.79
CA ALA A 22 11.67 -29.45 -52.12
C ALA A 22 13.01 -28.72 -51.97
N GLN A 23 13.98 -29.13 -52.79
CA GLN A 23 15.38 -28.75 -52.77
C GLN A 23 15.71 -28.14 -54.15
N SER A 24 16.45 -27.03 -54.19
CA SER A 24 17.19 -26.64 -55.39
C SER A 24 18.42 -25.82 -54.98
N ASP A 25 19.58 -26.35 -55.31
CA ASP A 25 20.88 -25.70 -55.26
C ASP A 25 20.92 -24.54 -56.26
N ASP A 26 21.45 -23.38 -55.84
CA ASP A 26 22.11 -22.45 -56.75
C ASP A 26 23.29 -21.75 -56.05
N LEU A 27 24.40 -21.72 -56.77
CA LEU A 27 25.73 -21.32 -56.34
C LEU A 27 25.95 -19.83 -56.59
N GLY A 28 26.47 -19.14 -55.59
CA GLY A 28 27.39 -18.02 -55.81
C GLY A 28 26.77 -16.64 -55.98
N ARG A 29 26.83 -15.85 -54.90
CA ARG A 29 27.36 -14.48 -54.97
C ARG A 29 27.65 -13.95 -53.56
N GLU A 30 28.92 -13.64 -53.34
CA GLU A 30 29.42 -12.88 -52.20
C GLU A 30 28.67 -11.55 -52.10
N ALA A 31 28.06 -11.32 -50.95
CA ALA A 31 27.72 -10.00 -50.46
C ALA A 31 28.25 -9.91 -49.02
N THR A 32 29.46 -9.36 -48.89
CA THR A 32 30.04 -8.88 -47.65
C THR A 32 29.05 -7.97 -46.93
N GLN A 33 28.41 -8.48 -45.87
CA GLN A 33 27.72 -7.66 -44.89
C GLN A 33 28.75 -7.15 -43.89
N GLU A 34 29.03 -5.85 -43.98
CA GLU A 34 29.77 -5.09 -42.99
C GLU A 34 28.96 -5.07 -41.69
N VAL A 35 29.38 -5.87 -40.71
CA VAL A 35 28.76 -5.95 -39.37
C VAL A 35 29.09 -4.66 -38.62
N LEU A 36 28.19 -3.68 -38.70
CA LEU A 36 28.17 -2.56 -37.76
C LEU A 36 27.85 -3.12 -36.37
N LYS A 37 28.89 -3.21 -35.53
CA LYS A 37 28.74 -3.44 -34.08
C LYS A 37 28.07 -2.20 -33.47
N GLU A 38 26.75 -2.19 -33.40
CA GLU A 38 26.05 -1.29 -32.50
C GLU A 38 26.35 -1.72 -31.06
N THR A 39 27.21 -0.94 -30.43
CA THR A 39 27.40 -0.95 -28.97
C THR A 39 26.07 -0.50 -28.35
N PRO A 40 25.48 -1.23 -27.39
CA PRO A 40 24.26 -0.76 -26.75
C PRO A 40 24.61 0.50 -25.96
N ALA A 41 24.12 1.64 -26.44
CA ALA A 41 24.20 2.90 -25.74
C ALA A 41 23.53 2.71 -24.37
N ALA A 42 24.30 2.95 -23.31
CA ALA A 42 23.79 3.05 -21.96
C ALA A 42 22.62 4.04 -21.99
N SER A 43 21.41 3.53 -21.73
CA SER A 43 20.23 4.35 -21.56
C SER A 43 20.39 5.13 -20.25
N THR A 44 21.05 6.29 -20.31
CA THR A 44 20.86 7.33 -19.31
C THR A 44 19.44 7.85 -19.48
N THR A 45 18.50 7.26 -18.75
CA THR A 45 17.23 7.88 -18.43
C THR A 45 17.54 9.15 -17.63
N THR A 46 17.73 10.25 -18.34
CA THR A 46 17.66 11.59 -17.76
C THR A 46 16.23 11.74 -17.23
N SER A 47 16.03 11.43 -15.95
CA SER A 47 14.77 11.74 -15.28
C SER A 47 14.54 13.25 -15.42
N ALA A 48 13.36 13.64 -15.89
CA ALA A 48 12.95 15.05 -15.89
C ALA A 48 13.26 15.69 -14.53
N PRO A 49 13.67 16.97 -14.48
CA PRO A 49 13.98 17.63 -13.22
C PRO A 49 12.75 17.55 -12.30
N MET A 50 12.97 17.04 -11.09
CA MET A 50 11.96 16.93 -10.06
C MET A 50 11.30 18.29 -9.81
N SER A 51 9.98 18.34 -9.83
CA SER A 51 9.25 19.58 -9.53
C SER A 51 9.48 20.01 -8.08
N ALA A 52 9.29 21.31 -7.79
CA ALA A 52 9.41 21.84 -6.43
C ALA A 52 8.46 21.14 -5.44
N GLU A 53 7.27 20.75 -5.89
CA GLU A 53 6.28 20.06 -5.05
C GLU A 53 6.70 18.61 -4.73
N GLU A 54 7.26 17.89 -5.72
CA GLU A 54 7.83 16.56 -5.50
C GLU A 54 9.04 16.61 -4.56
N ALA A 55 9.93 17.60 -4.69
CA ALA A 55 11.10 17.75 -3.81
C ALA A 55 10.67 18.00 -2.35
N LYS A 56 9.64 18.83 -2.15
CA LYS A 56 9.02 19.07 -0.85
C LYS A 56 8.46 17.77 -0.26
N TYR A 57 7.61 17.04 -0.98
CA TYR A 57 7.01 15.82 -0.43
C TYR A 57 8.00 14.68 -0.26
N LYS A 58 9.03 14.57 -1.10
CA LYS A 58 10.12 13.62 -0.92
C LYS A 58 10.81 13.78 0.43
N THR A 59 11.10 15.03 0.81
CA THR A 59 11.69 15.34 2.13
C THR A 59 10.77 14.95 3.28
N LEU A 60 9.47 15.24 3.14
CA LEU A 60 8.47 14.89 4.16
C LEU A 60 8.27 13.37 4.28
N ILE A 61 8.22 12.64 3.16
CA ILE A 61 8.11 11.17 3.14
C ILE A 61 9.31 10.51 3.81
N ARG A 62 10.53 10.98 3.55
CA ARG A 62 11.74 10.51 4.26
C ARG A 62 11.61 10.70 5.76
N SER A 63 11.19 11.89 6.19
CA SER A 63 11.00 12.20 7.60
C SER A 63 9.94 11.31 8.25
N ASP A 64 8.81 11.09 7.57
CA ASP A 64 7.73 10.25 8.07
C ASP A 64 8.16 8.78 8.17
N ALA A 65 8.83 8.25 7.15
CA ALA A 65 9.35 6.88 7.17
C ALA A 65 10.40 6.67 8.27
N ALA A 66 11.34 7.62 8.43
CA ALA A 66 12.36 7.58 9.47
C ALA A 66 11.75 7.60 10.89
N THR A 67 10.67 8.39 11.10
CA THR A 67 9.94 8.45 12.37
C THR A 67 9.46 7.06 12.83
N PHE A 68 9.07 6.21 11.88
CA PHE A 68 8.55 4.86 12.15
C PHE A 68 9.56 3.74 11.88
N LYS A 69 10.82 4.10 11.61
CA LYS A 69 11.91 3.18 11.26
C LYS A 69 11.59 2.31 10.05
N VAL A 70 10.95 2.90 9.04
CA VAL A 70 10.62 2.26 7.77
C VAL A 70 11.72 2.59 6.77
N GLU A 71 12.39 1.57 6.25
CA GLU A 71 13.43 1.75 5.23
C GLU A 71 12.81 1.86 3.84
N LEU A 72 13.15 2.92 3.10
CA LEU A 72 12.70 3.13 1.73
C LEU A 72 13.84 2.93 0.75
N THR A 73 13.62 2.12 -0.27
CA THR A 73 14.48 2.11 -1.46
C THR A 73 14.25 3.42 -2.25
N PRO A 74 15.21 3.86 -3.09
CA PRO A 74 15.02 5.04 -3.93
C PRO A 74 13.77 4.95 -4.83
N SER A 75 13.43 3.75 -5.28
CA SER A 75 12.22 3.50 -6.07
C SER A 75 10.95 3.68 -5.23
N ASN A 76 10.87 3.06 -4.05
CA ASN A 76 9.69 3.19 -3.18
C ASN A 76 9.46 4.62 -2.71
N GLU A 77 10.54 5.34 -2.41
CA GLU A 77 10.48 6.77 -2.08
C GLU A 77 9.92 7.61 -3.22
N THR A 78 10.36 7.35 -4.45
CA THR A 78 9.87 8.06 -5.63
C THR A 78 8.39 7.77 -5.84
N THR A 79 7.97 6.50 -5.74
CA THR A 79 6.56 6.12 -5.89
C THR A 79 5.69 6.73 -4.77
N ALA A 80 6.15 6.74 -3.52
CA ALA A 80 5.44 7.37 -2.41
C ALA A 80 5.33 8.88 -2.59
N THR A 81 6.40 9.52 -3.09
CA THR A 81 6.39 10.94 -3.45
C THR A 81 5.34 11.21 -4.52
N ASN A 82 5.34 10.45 -5.62
CA ASN A 82 4.39 10.62 -6.70
C ASN A 82 2.94 10.41 -6.24
N PHE A 83 2.70 9.39 -5.41
CA PHE A 83 1.38 9.19 -4.81
C PHE A 83 0.92 10.40 -4.00
N VAL A 84 1.78 10.95 -3.14
CA VAL A 84 1.41 12.14 -2.34
C VAL A 84 1.22 13.37 -3.21
N THR A 85 2.05 13.57 -4.23
CA THR A 85 1.94 14.73 -5.12
C THR A 85 0.67 14.67 -5.97
N TYR A 86 0.34 13.51 -6.56
CA TYR A 86 -0.65 13.43 -7.63
C TYR A 86 -1.89 12.58 -7.31
N GLY A 87 -1.79 11.66 -6.36
CA GLY A 87 -2.80 10.59 -6.20
C GLY A 87 -2.74 9.59 -7.35
N THR A 88 -3.53 8.53 -7.25
CA THR A 88 -3.54 7.42 -8.24
C THR A 88 -4.93 7.10 -8.75
N SER A 89 -5.92 7.12 -7.86
CA SER A 89 -7.35 6.90 -8.12
C SER A 89 -8.13 8.21 -8.05
N GLU A 90 -9.35 8.24 -8.59
CA GLU A 90 -10.25 9.40 -8.43
C GLU A 90 -10.48 9.75 -6.96
N LYS A 91 -10.57 8.74 -6.09
CA LYS A 91 -10.74 8.94 -4.64
C LYS A 91 -9.52 9.59 -4.00
N THR A 92 -8.31 9.18 -4.35
CA THR A 92 -7.07 9.75 -3.80
C THR A 92 -6.71 11.10 -4.44
N LYS A 93 -7.11 11.34 -5.69
CA LYS A 93 -7.02 12.66 -6.34
C LYS A 93 -7.95 13.68 -5.69
N ALA A 94 -9.13 13.26 -5.23
CA ALA A 94 -10.06 14.11 -4.48
C ALA A 94 -9.51 14.54 -3.11
N LEU A 95 -8.53 13.82 -2.55
CA LEU A 95 -7.82 14.24 -1.35
C LEU A 95 -6.82 15.34 -1.68
N GLY A 96 -6.60 16.28 -0.75
CA GLY A 96 -5.46 17.19 -0.84
C GLY A 96 -4.13 16.45 -0.67
N ALA A 97 -3.03 17.02 -1.19
CA ALA A 97 -1.70 16.41 -1.04
C ALA A 97 -1.30 16.21 0.43
N GLY A 98 -1.69 17.13 1.32
CA GLY A 98 -1.50 16.97 2.77
C GLY A 98 -2.27 15.78 3.36
N GLU A 99 -3.48 15.51 2.88
CA GLU A 99 -4.29 14.37 3.30
C GLU A 99 -3.70 13.05 2.77
N ARG A 100 -3.24 13.03 1.51
CA ARG A 100 -2.52 11.88 0.95
C ARG A 100 -1.24 11.58 1.73
N ARG A 101 -0.48 12.62 2.11
CA ARG A 101 0.68 12.45 3.00
C ARG A 101 0.25 11.85 4.34
N ALA A 102 -0.83 12.33 4.95
CA ALA A 102 -1.33 11.79 6.21
C ALA A 102 -1.70 10.30 6.09
N VAL A 103 -2.29 9.88 4.96
CA VAL A 103 -2.56 8.45 4.69
C VAL A 103 -1.25 7.67 4.60
N MET A 104 -0.25 8.16 3.86
CA MET A 104 1.04 7.48 3.74
C MET A 104 1.78 7.37 5.08
N ARG A 105 1.76 8.45 5.87
CA ARG A 105 2.31 8.48 7.22
C ARG A 105 1.63 7.44 8.13
N ASP A 106 0.31 7.33 8.07
CA ASP A 106 -0.45 6.34 8.83
C ASP A 106 -0.16 4.91 8.35
N TYR A 107 0.08 4.70 7.05
CA TYR A 107 0.53 3.41 6.52
C TYR A 107 1.89 3.00 7.08
N PHE A 108 2.86 3.93 7.13
CA PHE A 108 4.16 3.67 7.77
C PHE A 108 4.04 3.40 9.27
N GLU A 109 3.12 4.07 9.96
CA GLU A 109 2.88 3.88 11.38
C GLU A 109 2.23 2.51 11.67
N THR A 110 1.21 2.13 10.89
CA THR A 110 0.32 1.00 11.21
C THR A 110 0.69 -0.30 10.50
N VAL A 111 1.21 -0.21 9.27
CA VAL A 111 1.67 -1.36 8.47
C VAL A 111 3.19 -1.48 8.49
N GLY A 112 3.91 -0.36 8.50
CA GLY A 112 5.35 -0.34 8.74
C GLY A 112 6.20 -0.97 7.64
N ARG A 113 5.74 -0.91 6.39
CA ARG A 113 6.43 -1.49 5.25
C ARG A 113 6.96 -0.42 4.30
N GLY A 114 8.22 -0.58 3.91
CA GLY A 114 8.86 0.30 2.93
C GLY A 114 8.49 -0.04 1.50
N ASN A 115 8.20 -1.32 1.21
CA ASN A 115 7.58 -1.77 -0.02
C ASN A 115 6.06 -1.56 0.06
N VAL A 116 5.65 -0.30 -0.09
CA VAL A 116 4.25 0.12 0.05
C VAL A 116 3.36 -0.68 -0.91
N ASN A 117 2.34 -1.34 -0.36
CA ASN A 117 1.24 -1.90 -1.16
C ASN A 117 0.19 -0.79 -1.38
N TYR A 118 0.11 -0.27 -2.60
CA TYR A 118 -0.82 0.82 -2.93
C TYR A 118 -2.29 0.40 -2.98
N GLU A 119 -2.58 -0.90 -3.15
CA GLU A 119 -3.95 -1.39 -2.99
C GLU A 119 -4.41 -1.26 -1.54
N ASP A 120 -3.52 -1.55 -0.58
CA ASP A 120 -3.83 -1.35 0.84
C ASP A 120 -3.96 0.12 1.21
N VAL A 121 -3.13 1.00 0.61
CA VAL A 121 -3.27 2.45 0.77
C VAL A 121 -4.64 2.90 0.27
N GLU A 122 -5.06 2.44 -0.91
CA GLU A 122 -6.39 2.72 -1.47
C GLU A 122 -7.50 2.20 -0.54
N ARG A 123 -7.38 0.97 0.00
CA ARG A 123 -8.32 0.40 0.97
C ARG A 123 -8.47 1.27 2.22
N ILE A 124 -7.36 1.73 2.80
CA ILE A 124 -7.38 2.64 3.94
C ILE A 124 -8.17 3.91 3.61
N THR A 125 -8.04 4.45 2.39
CA THR A 125 -8.84 5.62 1.98
C THR A 125 -10.33 5.32 1.82
N LYS A 126 -10.69 4.05 1.58
CA LYS A 126 -12.06 3.59 1.36
C LYS A 126 -12.81 3.19 2.62
N GLY A 127 -12.16 3.18 3.78
CA GLY A 127 -12.76 2.65 5.01
C GLY A 127 -12.58 1.14 5.12
N GLU A 128 -11.65 0.57 4.36
CA GLU A 128 -11.35 -0.85 4.37
C GLU A 128 -10.01 -1.10 5.06
N LYS A 129 -9.89 -2.24 5.75
CA LYS A 129 -8.62 -2.65 6.36
C LYS A 129 -7.62 -3.13 5.30
N PRO A 130 -6.31 -2.92 5.52
CA PRO A 130 -5.27 -3.53 4.70
C PRO A 130 -5.38 -5.05 4.66
N VAL A 131 -5.10 -5.64 3.50
CA VAL A 131 -4.94 -7.09 3.32
C VAL A 131 -3.52 -7.50 3.70
N SER A 132 -2.51 -6.71 3.33
CA SER A 132 -1.11 -6.99 3.68
C SER A 132 -0.82 -6.56 5.11
N ARG A 133 -1.38 -7.30 6.07
CA ARG A 133 -1.24 -7.06 7.51
C ARG A 133 0.19 -7.21 8.02
N ASN A 134 0.50 -6.50 9.09
CA ASN A 134 1.75 -6.62 9.84
C ASN A 134 1.41 -6.84 11.32
N LEU A 135 1.33 -8.10 11.72
CA LEU A 135 0.89 -8.50 13.07
C LEU A 135 1.80 -7.95 14.18
N GLU A 136 3.06 -7.70 13.91
CA GLU A 136 3.97 -7.08 14.88
C GLU A 136 3.57 -5.62 15.14
N LYS A 137 3.38 -4.84 14.08
CA LYS A 137 2.92 -3.44 14.19
C LYS A 137 1.52 -3.34 14.80
N GLU A 138 0.61 -4.24 14.42
CA GLU A 138 -0.72 -4.28 15.03
C GLU A 138 -0.64 -4.49 16.55
N ARG A 139 0.15 -5.47 17.02
CA ARG A 139 0.31 -5.74 18.46
C ARG A 139 0.83 -4.52 19.23
N VAL A 140 1.74 -3.75 18.65
CA VAL A 140 2.24 -2.50 19.27
C VAL A 140 1.11 -1.47 19.44
N GLN A 141 0.16 -1.42 18.50
CA GLN A 141 -0.93 -0.44 18.48
C GLN A 141 -2.17 -0.86 19.28
N VAL A 142 -2.38 -2.17 19.48
CA VAL A 142 -3.55 -2.73 20.18
C VAL A 142 -3.79 -2.05 21.52
N GLY A 143 -2.75 -1.84 22.33
CA GLY A 143 -2.91 -1.24 23.65
C GLY A 143 -3.43 0.20 23.59
N ALA A 144 -3.02 0.99 22.60
CA ALA A 144 -3.49 2.36 22.41
C ALA A 144 -4.89 2.39 21.81
N ALA A 145 -5.16 1.55 20.80
CA ALA A 145 -6.47 1.42 20.17
C ALA A 145 -7.54 0.95 21.17
N LEU A 146 -7.24 -0.07 21.99
CA LEU A 146 -8.15 -0.60 23.00
C LEU A 146 -8.51 0.45 24.07
N LYS A 147 -7.53 1.26 24.51
CA LYS A 147 -7.79 2.36 25.47
C LYS A 147 -8.76 3.38 24.89
N VAL A 148 -8.61 3.73 23.61
CA VAL A 148 -9.53 4.66 22.95
C VAL A 148 -10.90 4.02 22.72
N PHE A 149 -10.94 2.77 22.26
CA PHE A 149 -12.18 2.03 22.03
C PHE A 149 -13.01 1.93 23.30
N THR A 150 -12.43 1.39 24.37
CA THR A 150 -13.10 1.23 25.68
C THR A 150 -13.55 2.56 26.27
N LYS A 151 -12.84 3.65 25.98
CA LYS A 151 -13.25 5.00 26.38
C LYS A 151 -14.47 5.53 25.63
N ILE A 152 -14.66 5.12 24.38
CA ILE A 152 -15.81 5.48 23.53
C ILE A 152 -17.01 4.58 23.82
N PHE A 153 -16.82 3.26 23.84
CA PHE A 153 -17.89 2.26 23.92
C PHE A 153 -18.21 1.80 25.34
N GLY A 154 -17.28 1.95 26.29
CA GLY A 154 -17.44 1.49 27.67
C GLY A 154 -17.18 -0.01 27.89
N HIS A 155 -16.83 -0.76 26.85
CA HIS A 155 -16.51 -2.19 26.91
C HIS A 155 -15.44 -2.60 25.88
N ASN A 156 -15.03 -3.87 25.92
CA ASN A 156 -14.10 -4.43 24.94
C ASN A 156 -14.80 -4.67 23.58
N PRO A 157 -14.09 -4.59 22.44
CA PRO A 157 -14.70 -4.77 21.12
C PRO A 157 -15.39 -6.12 20.95
N ASP A 158 -16.61 -6.09 20.41
CA ASP A 158 -17.31 -7.23 19.84
C ASP A 158 -17.10 -7.25 18.32
N PHE A 159 -16.22 -8.13 17.84
CA PHE A 159 -15.94 -8.27 16.41
C PHE A 159 -17.07 -8.94 15.61
N GLN A 160 -18.14 -9.39 16.27
CA GLN A 160 -19.37 -9.83 15.58
C GLN A 160 -20.30 -8.66 15.26
N ASP A 161 -20.18 -7.52 15.94
CA ASP A 161 -20.87 -6.28 15.57
C ASP A 161 -20.08 -5.59 14.43
N PRO A 162 -20.66 -5.43 13.22
CA PRO A 162 -19.99 -4.76 12.12
C PRO A 162 -19.57 -3.31 12.42
N LYS A 163 -20.30 -2.59 13.27
CA LYS A 163 -19.93 -1.23 13.68
C LYS A 163 -18.70 -1.23 14.56
N GLU A 164 -18.60 -2.17 15.48
CA GLU A 164 -17.45 -2.27 16.36
C GLU A 164 -16.22 -2.80 15.65
N ASP A 165 -16.38 -3.76 14.72
CA ASP A 165 -15.28 -4.18 13.84
C ASP A 165 -14.79 -3.00 13.01
N LEU A 166 -15.69 -2.19 12.43
CA LEU A 166 -15.32 -1.00 11.69
C LEU A 166 -14.62 0.06 12.57
N ALA A 167 -15.14 0.32 13.77
CA ALA A 167 -14.54 1.24 14.73
C ALA A 167 -13.13 0.76 15.15
N TRP A 168 -12.99 -0.53 15.43
CA TRP A 168 -11.71 -1.14 15.76
C TRP A 168 -10.71 -0.98 14.62
N ASN A 169 -11.11 -1.33 13.39
CA ASN A 169 -10.26 -1.19 12.21
C ASN A 169 -9.90 0.29 11.96
N ALA A 170 -10.80 1.22 12.22
CA ALA A 170 -10.53 2.65 12.13
C ALA A 170 -9.48 3.12 13.14
N LEU A 171 -9.54 2.61 14.36
CA LEU A 171 -8.55 2.88 15.40
C LEU A 171 -7.23 2.13 15.20
N LEU A 172 -7.22 1.00 14.51
CA LEU A 172 -5.98 0.25 14.32
C LEU A 172 -5.20 0.74 13.09
N TYR A 173 -5.88 0.95 11.97
CA TYR A 173 -5.27 1.30 10.68
C TYR A 173 -5.50 2.75 10.26
N ARG A 174 -6.15 3.55 11.09
CA ARG A 174 -6.51 4.93 10.76
C ARG A 174 -7.38 5.01 9.49
N ILE A 175 -8.29 4.07 9.24
CA ILE A 175 -9.10 4.08 8.00
C ILE A 175 -9.87 5.40 7.80
N ARG A 176 -9.93 5.88 6.58
CA ARG A 176 -10.64 7.12 6.22
C ARG A 176 -12.06 6.82 5.74
N PHE A 177 -12.91 7.83 5.88
CA PHE A 177 -14.26 7.82 5.35
C PHE A 177 -14.37 8.89 4.25
N SER A 178 -15.41 8.79 3.42
CA SER A 178 -15.75 9.89 2.51
C SER A 178 -16.03 11.14 3.34
N ARG A 179 -15.34 12.23 3.02
CA ARG A 179 -15.31 13.42 3.87
C ARG A 179 -16.68 14.10 3.97
N ASP A 180 -17.14 14.29 5.19
CA ASP A 180 -18.34 15.04 5.56
C ASP A 180 -18.01 16.00 6.70
N LEU A 181 -18.09 17.30 6.43
CA LEU A 181 -17.74 18.35 7.39
C LEU A 181 -18.72 18.45 8.57
N ALA A 182 -19.97 18.02 8.39
CA ALA A 182 -20.94 17.97 9.48
C ALA A 182 -20.58 16.85 10.45
N LYS A 183 -20.28 15.65 9.91
CA LYS A 183 -19.83 14.50 10.71
C LYS A 183 -18.49 14.74 11.40
N GLU A 184 -17.54 15.39 10.73
CA GLU A 184 -16.28 15.78 11.37
C GLU A 184 -16.49 16.75 12.53
N ARG A 185 -17.39 17.73 12.37
CA ARG A 185 -17.70 18.70 13.42
C ARG A 185 -18.32 18.02 14.64
N GLU A 186 -19.28 17.12 14.40
CA GLU A 186 -19.90 16.28 15.42
C GLU A 186 -18.86 15.43 16.14
N GLY A 187 -18.05 14.66 15.41
CA GLY A 187 -16.99 13.82 15.98
C GLY A 187 -15.96 14.61 16.80
N ILE A 188 -15.62 15.84 16.41
CA ILE A 188 -14.73 16.73 17.19
C ILE A 188 -15.41 17.18 18.49
N ALA A 189 -16.71 17.50 18.46
CA ALA A 189 -17.46 17.90 19.64
C ALA A 189 -17.52 16.74 20.66
N GLU A 190 -17.88 15.54 20.18
CA GLU A 190 -17.90 14.32 20.99
C GLU A 190 -16.52 13.96 21.54
N PHE A 191 -15.47 14.06 20.71
CA PHE A 191 -14.11 13.80 21.16
C PHE A 191 -13.71 14.73 22.33
N LYS A 192 -14.00 16.02 22.21
CA LYS A 192 -13.73 16.98 23.29
C LYS A 192 -14.54 16.66 24.54
N MET A 193 -15.77 16.18 24.40
CA MET A 193 -16.61 15.78 25.52
C MET A 193 -16.05 14.56 26.26
N ILE A 194 -15.57 13.54 25.54
CA ILE A 194 -15.07 12.28 26.10
C ILE A 194 -13.64 12.42 26.65
N PHE A 195 -12.76 13.08 25.90
CA PHE A 195 -11.31 13.14 26.18
C PHE A 195 -10.87 14.45 26.84
N LYS A 196 -11.77 15.44 26.96
CA LYS A 196 -11.53 16.75 27.61
C LYS A 196 -10.36 17.54 27.01
N ARG A 197 -10.06 17.31 25.73
CA ARG A 197 -9.02 18.01 24.94
C ARG A 197 -9.35 18.00 23.45
N ALA A 198 -8.65 18.82 22.67
CA ALA A 198 -8.73 18.76 21.21
C ALA A 198 -7.94 17.54 20.65
N PRO A 199 -8.34 16.99 19.49
CA PRO A 199 -7.57 15.96 18.82
C PRO A 199 -6.23 16.53 18.34
N ALA A 200 -5.12 15.84 18.63
CA ALA A 200 -3.78 16.29 18.29
C ALA A 200 -2.97 15.21 17.57
N THR A 201 -3.23 13.94 17.88
CA THR A 201 -2.51 12.80 17.32
C THR A 201 -3.31 12.13 16.18
N PRO A 202 -2.67 11.34 15.30
CA PRO A 202 -3.38 10.54 14.30
C PRO A 202 -4.42 9.60 14.91
N LEU A 203 -4.13 9.04 16.08
CA LEU A 203 -5.07 8.22 16.85
C LEU A 203 -6.28 9.03 17.30
N ASP A 204 -6.09 10.28 17.75
CA ASP A 204 -7.21 11.15 18.10
C ASP A 204 -8.09 11.45 16.88
N TRP A 205 -7.49 11.71 15.73
CA TRP A 205 -8.24 11.92 14.49
C TRP A 205 -8.94 10.65 14.01
N ALA A 206 -8.43 9.47 14.34
CA ALA A 206 -9.16 8.22 14.12
C ALA A 206 -10.34 8.08 15.09
N ALA A 207 -10.18 8.47 16.36
CA ALA A 207 -11.27 8.51 17.33
C ALA A 207 -12.38 9.47 16.89
N VAL A 208 -12.03 10.67 16.41
CA VAL A 208 -12.99 11.63 15.82
C VAL A 208 -13.76 10.99 14.66
N ARG A 209 -13.07 10.23 13.80
CA ARG A 209 -13.71 9.52 12.70
C ARG A 209 -14.66 8.42 13.18
N VAL A 210 -14.28 7.66 14.22
CA VAL A 210 -15.21 6.69 14.83
C VAL A 210 -16.45 7.39 15.36
N LEU A 211 -16.28 8.48 16.12
CA LEU A 211 -17.38 9.22 16.73
C LEU A 211 -18.32 9.88 15.70
N GLY A 212 -17.79 10.35 14.58
CA GLY A 212 -18.60 11.04 13.56
C GLY A 212 -19.23 10.11 12.52
N TYR A 213 -18.55 9.03 12.14
CA TYR A 213 -18.94 8.22 10.97
C TYR A 213 -19.43 6.81 11.31
N VAL A 214 -19.14 6.29 12.49
CA VAL A 214 -19.50 4.92 12.87
C VAL A 214 -20.66 4.91 13.87
N LEU A 215 -20.67 5.85 14.81
CA LEU A 215 -21.77 6.10 15.74
C LEU A 215 -22.83 6.99 15.08
#